data_AF-K8XH63-F1
#
_entry.id   AF-K8XH63-F1
#
_cell.length_a   1.000
_cell.length_b   1.000
_cell.length_c   1.000
_cell.angle_alpha   90.00
_cell.angle_beta   90.00
_cell.angle_gamma   90.00
#
_symmetry.space_group_name_H-M   'P 1'
#
loop_
_entity.id
_entity.type
_entity.pdbx_description
1 polymer ?
#
loop_
_entity_poly.entity_id
_entity_poly.type
_entity_poly.pdbx_seq_one_letter_code
_entity_poly.pdbx_strand_id
1 'polypeptide(L)'
;MGDTAADPWGPQSWDGPAPEPSRHQVTSQDLVADALLERARRAPSGGWRRGLHRLTGGSVNPGESAGEAREAALLDRIRQPIQGDYRIAFLSLKGGVGKTTTTIGLGSTFASLRGDCVIAVDANPDFGTLAQRVPLQTHSTVRDLIAAESTIRRYSDVRAHTSQAPSRLEVLASEQDPAISEAFSEDDYRRVIDILQVYYNIILTDCGTGIMHSAMNGVLQLANSLVLVSSPAIDGARSAAATLDWLQHHGYGHLVSRTVVVISAARPGSSTIDMTELTNHFLLRCRAVKVVPFDEHLAEGSVVDLDLLRPATRKAFVELAAMVADDFPESAGRHAVAEWR
;
A
#
# COMPACT_ATOMS: atom_id res chain seq x y z
N MET A 1 55.73 -58.69 -16.84
CA MET A 1 57.10 -58.18 -16.96
C MET A 1 56.98 -56.84 -17.67
N GLY A 2 56.87 -55.68 -17.03
CA GLY A 2 57.33 -55.29 -15.70
C GLY A 2 58.63 -54.50 -15.84
N ASP A 3 58.51 -53.18 -16.06
CA ASP A 3 59.28 -52.13 -15.37
C ASP A 3 58.95 -50.75 -15.96
N THR A 4 58.18 -49.95 -15.23
CA THR A 4 58.04 -48.51 -15.45
C THR A 4 58.45 -47.79 -14.18
N ALA A 5 59.39 -46.87 -14.36
CA ALA A 5 60.05 -46.05 -13.36
C ALA A 5 59.08 -45.33 -12.41
N ALA A 6 59.49 -45.24 -11.15
CA ALA A 6 58.80 -44.52 -10.09
C ALA A 6 58.87 -43.00 -10.32
N ASP A 7 57.71 -42.35 -10.26
CA ASP A 7 57.55 -40.90 -10.25
C ASP A 7 57.71 -40.37 -8.80
N PRO A 8 58.68 -39.48 -8.50
CA PRO A 8 58.92 -38.96 -7.17
C PRO A 8 57.95 -37.84 -6.74
N TRP A 9 56.89 -37.55 -7.52
CA TRP A 9 55.93 -36.47 -7.24
C TRP A 9 54.49 -36.96 -7.01
N GLY A 10 54.32 -38.00 -6.18
CA GLY A 10 53.00 -38.34 -5.65
C GLY A 10 52.47 -37.21 -4.73
N PRO A 11 51.24 -36.71 -4.92
CA PRO A 11 50.70 -35.65 -4.06
C PRO A 11 50.54 -36.15 -2.62
N GLN A 12 51.24 -35.49 -1.69
CA GLN A 12 51.07 -35.65 -0.25
C GLN A 12 49.63 -35.28 0.14
N SER A 13 48.87 -36.25 0.67
CA SER A 13 47.57 -36.00 1.31
C SER A 13 47.78 -35.23 2.60
N TRP A 14 47.36 -33.97 2.60
CA TRP A 14 47.35 -33.09 3.77
C TRP A 14 46.04 -33.31 4.55
N ASP A 15 46.08 -33.98 5.69
CA ASP A 15 44.95 -34.11 6.62
C ASP A 15 44.85 -32.88 7.53
N GLY A 16 44.51 -31.73 6.93
CA GLY A 16 44.16 -30.50 7.65
C GLY A 16 42.66 -30.45 7.98
N PRO A 17 42.24 -29.82 9.09
CA PRO A 17 40.83 -29.67 9.42
C PRO A 17 40.09 -28.89 8.33
N ALA A 18 38.87 -29.35 7.99
CA ALA A 18 38.03 -28.77 6.96
C ALA A 18 37.79 -27.26 7.18
N PRO A 19 37.73 -26.45 6.10
CA PRO A 19 37.46 -25.02 6.24
C PRO A 19 36.02 -24.80 6.74
N GLU A 20 35.91 -24.14 7.90
CA GLU A 20 34.63 -23.65 8.44
C GLU A 20 33.95 -22.68 7.45
N PRO A 21 32.61 -22.61 7.41
CA PRO A 21 31.89 -21.68 6.56
C PRO A 21 32.32 -20.24 6.87
N SER A 22 32.73 -19.55 5.81
CA SER A 22 33.24 -18.17 5.80
C SER A 22 32.39 -17.22 6.64
N ARG A 23 32.89 -16.87 7.83
CA ARG A 23 32.53 -15.61 8.50
C ARG A 23 32.82 -14.50 7.50
N HIS A 24 31.82 -13.65 7.23
CA HIS A 24 32.00 -12.46 6.40
C HIS A 24 33.22 -11.69 6.90
N GLN A 25 34.30 -11.71 6.11
CA GLN A 25 35.45 -10.85 6.36
C GLN A 25 34.99 -9.44 6.01
N VAL A 26 34.59 -8.69 7.04
CA VAL A 26 34.38 -7.24 6.94
C VAL A 26 35.69 -6.66 6.44
N THR A 27 35.69 -6.17 5.21
CA THR A 27 36.91 -5.64 4.62
C THR A 27 37.18 -4.26 5.20
N SER A 28 38.46 -3.89 5.31
CA SER A 28 38.87 -2.55 5.77
C SER A 28 38.33 -1.42 4.89
N GLN A 29 37.80 -1.71 3.69
CA GLN A 29 37.11 -0.75 2.84
C GLN A 29 35.69 -0.41 3.36
N ASP A 30 35.00 -1.36 3.98
CA ASP A 30 33.66 -1.14 4.57
C ASP A 30 33.74 -0.25 5.82
N LEU A 31 34.79 -0.44 6.63
CA LEU A 31 35.02 0.36 7.84
C LEU A 31 35.44 1.81 7.53
N VAL A 32 36.12 2.03 6.41
CA VAL A 32 36.65 3.36 6.04
C VAL A 32 35.58 4.23 5.38
N ALA A 33 34.63 3.65 4.65
CA ALA A 33 33.53 4.40 4.03
C ALA A 33 32.52 4.91 5.08
N ASP A 34 32.12 4.07 6.03
CA ASP A 34 31.14 4.43 7.07
C ASP A 34 31.74 5.29 8.19
N ALA A 35 33.05 5.18 8.48
CA ALA A 35 33.70 5.98 9.52
C ALA A 35 34.17 7.37 9.06
N LEU A 36 34.42 7.57 7.75
CA LEU A 36 34.86 8.87 7.22
C LEU A 36 33.70 9.78 6.79
N LEU A 37 32.52 9.20 6.53
CA LEU A 37 31.29 9.97 6.40
C LEU A 37 30.70 10.15 7.81
N GLU A 38 31.14 11.18 8.54
CA GLU A 38 30.24 11.78 9.53
C GLU A 38 28.90 11.98 8.82
N ARG A 39 27.87 11.21 9.21
CA ARG A 39 26.51 11.36 8.70
C ARG A 39 26.15 12.82 8.89
N ALA A 40 26.27 13.61 7.83
CA ALA A 40 26.02 15.03 7.87
C ALA A 40 24.59 15.20 8.37
N ARG A 41 24.44 15.74 9.58
CA ARG A 41 23.12 15.94 10.19
C ARG A 41 22.30 16.76 9.20
N ARG A 42 21.16 16.21 8.77
CA ARG A 42 20.24 16.90 7.85
C ARG A 42 19.90 18.27 8.44
N ALA A 43 19.98 19.31 7.62
CA ALA A 43 19.69 20.67 8.06
C ALA A 43 18.20 20.83 8.38
N PRO A 44 17.81 21.62 9.40
CA PRO A 44 16.42 21.82 9.79
C PRO A 44 15.61 22.43 8.63
N SER A 45 14.44 21.85 8.36
CA SER A 45 13.58 22.22 7.23
C SER A 45 12.55 23.31 7.58
N GLY A 46 12.28 23.55 8.87
CA GLY A 46 11.31 24.57 9.32
C GLY A 46 11.66 25.36 10.59
N GLY A 47 10.83 26.38 10.85
CA GLY A 47 10.78 27.14 12.11
C GLY A 47 12.02 27.99 12.46
N TRP A 48 12.13 28.34 13.75
CA TRP A 48 13.24 29.15 14.28
C TRP A 48 14.60 28.46 14.13
N ARG A 49 14.62 27.13 14.07
CA ARG A 49 15.82 26.32 13.86
C ARG A 49 16.39 26.49 12.45
N ARG A 50 15.54 26.50 11.43
CA ARG A 50 15.92 26.89 10.06
C ARG A 50 16.38 28.34 9.99
N GLY A 51 15.72 29.23 10.73
CA GLY A 51 16.14 30.62 10.89
C GLY A 51 17.55 30.75 11.47
N LEU A 52 17.84 30.05 12.57
CA LEU A 52 19.14 30.02 13.22
C LEU A 52 20.23 29.40 12.33
N HIS A 53 19.92 28.28 11.67
CA HIS A 53 20.84 27.64 10.73
C HIS A 53 21.20 28.56 9.56
N ARG A 54 20.22 29.31 9.03
CA ARG A 54 20.47 30.34 8.00
C ARG A 54 21.27 31.53 8.53
N LEU A 55 20.90 32.06 9.70
CA LEU A 55 21.57 33.23 10.30
C LEU A 55 23.02 32.95 10.70
N THR A 56 23.34 31.70 11.05
CA THR A 56 24.70 31.28 11.39
C THR A 56 25.50 30.78 10.17
N GLY A 57 24.97 30.91 8.95
CA GLY A 57 25.64 30.46 7.74
C GLY A 57 25.93 28.95 7.70
N GLY A 58 25.13 28.15 8.43
CA GLY A 58 25.34 26.70 8.58
C GLY A 58 26.28 26.30 9.73
N SER A 59 26.87 27.26 10.45
CA SER A 59 27.81 26.99 11.55
C SER A 59 27.13 26.33 12.76
N VAL A 60 25.83 26.61 12.97
CA VAL A 60 25.03 25.99 14.01
C VAL A 60 23.89 25.22 13.36
N ASN A 61 24.02 23.89 13.35
CA ASN A 61 22.95 22.99 12.95
C ASN A 61 22.29 22.38 14.20
N PRO A 62 21.17 22.96 14.69
CA PRO A 62 20.43 22.41 15.82
C PRO A 62 19.78 21.04 15.52
N GLY A 63 19.89 20.55 14.29
CA GLY A 63 19.31 19.29 13.83
C GLY A 63 17.80 19.37 13.62
N GLU A 64 17.27 18.31 13.00
CA GLU A 64 15.84 18.12 12.84
C GLU A 64 15.12 18.07 14.20
N SER A 65 13.90 18.59 14.25
CA SER A 65 13.02 18.42 15.41
C SER A 65 12.57 16.96 15.55
N ALA A 66 12.17 16.55 16.76
CA ALA A 66 11.57 15.23 16.96
C ALA A 66 10.30 15.02 16.11
N GLY A 67 9.61 16.10 15.73
CA GLY A 67 8.50 16.06 14.78
C GLY A 67 8.97 15.77 13.35
N GLU A 68 9.95 16.54 12.87
CA GLU A 68 10.57 16.37 11.54
C GLU A 68 11.19 14.97 11.39
N ALA A 69 11.88 14.46 12.42
CA ALA A 69 12.45 13.12 12.41
C ALA A 69 11.38 12.01 12.35
N ARG A 70 10.25 12.18 13.04
CA ARG A 70 9.12 11.23 12.95
C ARG A 70 8.47 11.26 11.56
N GLU A 71 8.30 12.43 10.98
CA GLU A 71 7.77 12.58 9.64
C GLU A 71 8.70 11.97 8.60
N ALA A 72 10.01 12.23 8.69
CA ALA A 72 11.02 11.59 7.85
C ALA A 72 10.97 10.07 7.97
N ALA A 73 10.85 9.52 9.19
CA ALA A 73 10.73 8.08 9.40
C ALA A 73 9.46 7.48 8.78
N LEU A 74 8.33 8.20 8.79
CA LEU A 74 7.11 7.78 8.10
C LEU A 74 7.32 7.79 6.57
N LEU A 75 7.96 8.83 6.04
CA LEU A 75 8.27 8.91 4.61
C LEU A 75 9.21 7.80 4.16
N ASP A 76 10.24 7.47 4.95
CA ASP A 76 11.18 6.40 4.65
C ASP A 76 10.47 5.04 4.61
N ARG A 77 9.53 4.78 5.54
CA ARG A 77 8.65 3.59 5.50
C ARG A 77 7.76 3.59 4.26
N ILE A 78 7.09 4.71 3.97
CA ILE A 78 6.20 4.86 2.82
C ILE A 78 6.93 4.68 1.51
N ARG A 79 8.24 4.97 1.41
CA ARG A 79 9.03 4.91 0.18
C ARG A 79 9.84 3.62 0.00
N GLN A 80 9.61 2.62 0.85
CA GLN A 80 10.27 1.32 0.69
C GLN A 80 10.02 0.73 -0.70
N PRO A 81 11.02 0.10 -1.33
CA PRO A 81 10.88 -0.44 -2.68
C PRO A 81 9.82 -1.55 -2.72
N ILE A 82 9.01 -1.56 -3.79
CA ILE A 82 8.08 -2.64 -4.09
C ILE A 82 8.72 -3.51 -5.17
N GLN A 83 8.73 -4.83 -4.97
CA GLN A 83 9.15 -5.79 -5.98
C GLN A 83 7.92 -6.24 -6.79
N GLY A 84 7.79 -5.77 -8.03
CA GLY A 84 6.59 -5.97 -8.85
C GLY A 84 5.50 -4.96 -8.52
N ASP A 85 4.26 -5.44 -8.39
CA ASP A 85 3.12 -4.66 -7.95
C ASP A 85 2.63 -5.08 -6.54
N TYR A 86 1.93 -4.17 -5.86
CA TYR A 86 1.35 -4.40 -4.55
C TYR A 86 -0.15 -4.07 -4.54
N ARG A 87 -0.96 -5.09 -4.24
CA ARG A 87 -2.42 -5.08 -4.35
C ARG A 87 -3.06 -4.92 -2.98
N ILE A 88 -3.85 -3.87 -2.80
CA ILE A 88 -4.54 -3.53 -1.55
C ILE A 88 -6.04 -3.59 -1.80
N ALA A 89 -6.74 -4.52 -1.15
CA ALA A 89 -8.21 -4.56 -1.24
C ALA A 89 -8.87 -3.88 -0.04
N PHE A 90 -9.85 -3.04 -0.33
CA PHE A 90 -10.62 -2.31 0.69
C PHE A 90 -11.95 -3.01 0.92
N LEU A 91 -12.18 -3.43 2.16
CA LEU A 91 -13.38 -4.16 2.55
C LEU A 91 -14.20 -3.37 3.56
N SER A 92 -15.52 -3.53 3.49
CA SER A 92 -16.46 -3.03 4.50
C SER A 92 -17.74 -3.85 4.46
N LEU A 93 -18.29 -4.21 5.62
CA LEU A 93 -19.56 -4.95 5.68
C LEU A 93 -20.80 -4.03 5.62
N LYS A 94 -20.62 -2.71 5.73
CA LYS A 94 -21.71 -1.73 5.75
C LYS A 94 -21.46 -0.63 4.73
N GLY A 95 -22.51 -0.25 4.01
CA GLY A 95 -22.47 0.92 3.12
C GLY A 95 -22.24 2.21 3.91
N GLY A 96 -21.54 3.16 3.29
CA GLY A 96 -21.36 4.51 3.86
C GLY A 96 -20.36 4.61 5.02
N VAL A 97 -19.56 3.58 5.32
CA VAL A 97 -18.52 3.65 6.38
C VAL A 97 -17.27 4.43 5.99
N GLY A 98 -17.23 5.01 4.78
CA GLY A 98 -16.07 5.76 4.28
C GLY A 98 -15.02 4.91 3.58
N LYS A 99 -15.36 3.70 3.11
CA LYS A 99 -14.44 2.80 2.36
C LYS A 99 -13.83 3.49 1.14
N THR A 100 -14.67 3.92 0.20
CA THR A 100 -14.26 4.64 -1.02
C THR A 100 -13.44 5.89 -0.71
N THR A 101 -13.85 6.66 0.29
CA THR A 101 -13.11 7.83 0.78
C THR A 101 -11.72 7.43 1.30
N THR A 102 -11.62 6.33 2.03
CA THR A 102 -10.35 5.80 2.54
C THR A 102 -9.47 5.30 1.40
N THR A 103 -10.05 4.64 0.39
CA THR A 103 -9.34 4.20 -0.82
C THR A 103 -8.69 5.38 -1.54
N ILE A 104 -9.44 6.45 -1.79
CA ILE A 104 -8.93 7.65 -2.46
C ILE A 104 -7.89 8.38 -1.60
N GLY A 105 -8.15 8.53 -0.29
CA GLY A 105 -7.23 9.21 0.63
C GLY A 105 -5.89 8.47 0.75
N LEU A 106 -5.91 7.14 0.89
CA LEU A 106 -4.72 6.31 0.95
C LEU A 106 -4.00 6.27 -0.41
N GLY A 107 -4.71 6.04 -1.51
CA GLY A 107 -4.13 6.02 -2.86
C GLY A 107 -3.49 7.35 -3.24
N SER A 108 -4.14 8.47 -2.93
CA SER A 108 -3.61 9.81 -3.16
C SER A 108 -2.37 10.09 -2.31
N THR A 109 -2.35 9.58 -1.08
CA THR A 109 -1.17 9.70 -0.20
C THR A 109 0.01 8.91 -0.77
N PHE A 110 -0.20 7.69 -1.25
CA PHE A 110 0.86 6.94 -1.92
C PHE A 110 1.35 7.64 -3.19
N ALA A 111 0.44 8.06 -4.07
CA ALA A 111 0.77 8.72 -5.34
C ALA A 111 1.59 10.01 -5.11
N SER A 112 1.20 10.82 -4.12
CA SER A 112 1.89 12.08 -3.81
C SER A 112 3.26 11.88 -3.15
N LEU A 113 3.50 10.77 -2.45
CA LEU A 113 4.71 10.58 -1.64
C LEU A 113 5.75 9.65 -2.26
N ARG A 114 5.35 8.71 -3.13
CA ARG A 114 6.23 7.66 -3.67
C ARG A 114 6.81 7.94 -5.06
N GLY A 115 6.17 8.78 -5.88
CA GLY A 115 6.57 8.96 -7.28
C GLY A 115 6.27 7.75 -8.19
N ASP A 116 5.75 6.67 -7.61
CA ASP A 116 5.28 5.45 -8.27
C ASP A 116 3.98 5.69 -9.06
N CYS A 117 3.68 4.78 -9.98
CA CYS A 117 2.36 4.71 -10.61
C CYS A 117 1.38 4.01 -9.66
N VAL A 118 0.34 4.73 -9.23
CA VAL A 118 -0.68 4.25 -8.28
C VAL A 118 -2.05 4.37 -8.91
N ILE A 119 -2.82 3.28 -8.88
CA ILE A 119 -4.18 3.24 -9.43
C ILE A 119 -5.18 2.67 -8.42
N ALA A 120 -6.38 3.25 -8.39
CA ALA A 120 -7.53 2.70 -7.70
C ALA A 120 -8.56 2.18 -8.71
N VAL A 121 -9.04 0.96 -8.51
CA VAL A 121 -10.04 0.28 -9.35
C VAL A 121 -11.33 0.16 -8.55
N ASP A 122 -12.44 0.53 -9.16
CA ASP A 122 -13.77 0.30 -8.59
C ASP A 122 -14.24 -1.12 -8.94
N ALA A 123 -14.35 -1.98 -7.92
CA ALA A 123 -14.83 -3.35 -8.05
C ALA A 123 -16.21 -3.53 -7.41
N ASN A 124 -17.01 -2.47 -7.37
CA ASN A 124 -18.39 -2.52 -6.89
C ASN A 124 -19.36 -2.87 -8.04
N PRO A 125 -20.08 -4.01 -7.98
CA PRO A 125 -21.02 -4.40 -9.04
C PRO A 125 -22.34 -3.61 -9.00
N ASP A 126 -22.68 -2.99 -7.86
CA ASP A 126 -23.99 -2.38 -7.68
C ASP A 126 -24.03 -0.95 -8.23
N PHE A 127 -23.18 -0.05 -7.72
CA PHE A 127 -22.98 1.32 -8.23
C PHE A 127 -21.66 1.88 -7.67
N GLY A 128 -20.59 1.85 -8.47
CA GLY A 128 -19.29 2.41 -8.10
C GLY A 128 -19.33 3.92 -7.92
N THR A 129 -18.78 4.43 -6.81
CA THR A 129 -18.70 5.89 -6.53
C THR A 129 -17.26 6.40 -6.55
N LEU A 130 -16.28 5.53 -6.84
CA LEU A 130 -14.87 5.87 -6.79
C LEU A 130 -14.52 6.96 -7.83
N ALA A 131 -15.03 6.83 -9.04
CA ALA A 131 -14.79 7.78 -10.13
C ALA A 131 -15.32 9.20 -9.84
N GLN A 132 -16.33 9.32 -8.97
CA GLN A 132 -16.90 10.62 -8.57
C GLN A 132 -15.98 11.40 -7.61
N ARG A 133 -14.94 10.76 -7.09
CA ARG A 133 -13.99 11.36 -6.14
C ARG A 133 -12.76 11.97 -6.79
N VAL A 134 -12.67 11.93 -8.12
CA VAL A 134 -11.58 12.54 -8.90
C VAL A 134 -12.14 13.38 -10.05
N PRO A 135 -11.37 14.34 -10.60
CA PRO A 135 -11.80 15.06 -11.79
C PRO A 135 -12.02 14.09 -12.96
N LEU A 136 -13.18 14.16 -13.59
CA LEU A 136 -13.52 13.30 -14.72
C LEU A 136 -12.70 13.71 -15.95
N GLN A 137 -11.92 12.79 -16.49
CA GLN A 137 -11.11 13.00 -17.71
C GLN A 137 -11.51 12.05 -18.84
N THR A 138 -12.13 10.93 -18.51
CA THR A 138 -12.64 9.93 -19.45
C THR A 138 -13.88 9.27 -18.85
N HIS A 139 -14.81 8.87 -19.71
CA HIS A 139 -15.96 8.06 -19.33
C HIS A 139 -15.68 6.56 -19.43
N SER A 140 -14.46 6.19 -19.80
CA SER A 140 -14.10 4.79 -20.00
C SER A 140 -14.12 4.00 -18.68
N THR A 141 -14.55 2.74 -18.77
CA THR A 141 -14.72 1.86 -17.62
C THR A 141 -13.76 0.66 -17.66
N VAL A 142 -13.78 -0.14 -16.60
CA VAL A 142 -13.11 -1.46 -16.56
C VAL A 142 -13.42 -2.32 -17.80
N ARG A 143 -14.65 -2.25 -18.34
CA ARG A 143 -15.05 -3.07 -19.49
C ARG A 143 -14.36 -2.63 -20.78
N ASP A 144 -14.23 -1.33 -20.98
CA ASP A 144 -13.52 -0.79 -22.14
C ASP A 144 -12.03 -1.15 -22.10
N LEU A 145 -11.41 -1.10 -20.90
CA LEU A 145 -10.03 -1.50 -20.72
C LEU A 145 -9.83 -2.99 -21.11
N ILE A 146 -10.74 -3.85 -20.64
CA ILE A 146 -10.75 -5.27 -20.98
C ILE A 146 -10.97 -5.47 -22.49
N ALA A 147 -11.87 -4.71 -23.11
CA ALA A 147 -12.10 -4.77 -24.56
C ALA A 147 -10.87 -4.33 -25.37
N ALA A 148 -10.08 -3.39 -24.82
CA ALA A 148 -8.84 -2.89 -25.40
C ALA A 148 -7.60 -3.75 -25.05
N GLU A 149 -7.72 -4.82 -24.25
CA GLU A 149 -6.60 -5.63 -23.77
C GLU A 149 -5.59 -6.00 -24.88
N SER A 150 -6.12 -6.44 -26.03
CA SER A 150 -5.29 -6.85 -27.18
C SER A 150 -4.53 -5.70 -27.85
N THR A 151 -4.85 -4.44 -27.59
CA THR A 151 -4.23 -3.25 -28.20
C THR A 151 -3.31 -2.50 -27.24
N ILE A 152 -3.37 -2.78 -25.94
CA ILE A 152 -2.52 -2.15 -24.92
C ILE A 152 -1.07 -2.59 -25.12
N ARG A 153 -0.17 -1.62 -25.34
CA ARG A 153 1.28 -1.87 -25.50
C ARG A 153 2.13 -1.01 -24.60
N ARG A 154 1.62 0.14 -24.17
CA ARG A 154 2.34 1.11 -23.34
C ARG A 154 1.39 1.73 -22.31
N TYR A 155 1.97 2.30 -21.27
CA TYR A 155 1.22 2.95 -20.19
C TYR A 155 0.19 3.99 -20.68
N SER A 156 0.50 4.77 -21.72
CA SER A 156 -0.45 5.76 -22.25
C SER A 156 -1.74 5.15 -22.81
N ASP A 157 -1.70 3.89 -23.24
CA ASP A 157 -2.88 3.20 -23.76
C ASP A 157 -3.82 2.86 -22.59
N VAL A 158 -3.27 2.42 -21.45
CA VAL A 158 -4.05 2.24 -20.21
C VAL A 158 -4.55 3.58 -19.67
N ARG A 159 -3.72 4.63 -19.71
CA ARG A 159 -4.05 5.96 -19.22
C ARG A 159 -5.25 6.59 -19.93
N ALA A 160 -5.54 6.19 -21.18
CA ALA A 160 -6.73 6.62 -21.92
C ALA A 160 -8.03 6.16 -21.25
N HIS A 161 -7.97 5.12 -20.41
CA HIS A 161 -9.09 4.53 -19.70
C HIS A 161 -9.22 5.00 -18.23
N THR A 162 -8.34 5.88 -17.76
CA THR A 162 -8.33 6.33 -16.35
C THR A 162 -8.60 7.83 -16.20
N SER A 163 -9.15 8.22 -15.06
CA SER A 163 -9.17 9.62 -14.61
C SER A 163 -8.14 9.82 -13.50
N GLN A 164 -7.52 11.01 -13.40
CA GLN A 164 -6.43 11.25 -12.46
C GLN A 164 -6.72 12.42 -11.52
N ALA A 165 -6.48 12.19 -10.23
CA ALA A 165 -6.55 13.20 -9.19
C ALA A 165 -5.34 14.16 -9.24
N PRO A 166 -5.42 15.37 -8.62
CA PRO A 166 -4.28 16.26 -8.47
C PRO A 166 -3.07 15.60 -7.78
N SER A 167 -3.31 14.61 -6.91
CA SER A 167 -2.29 13.79 -6.24
C SER A 167 -1.54 12.82 -7.16
N ARG A 168 -1.94 12.74 -8.45
CA ARG A 168 -1.53 11.75 -9.46
C ARG A 168 -2.09 10.34 -9.28
N LEU A 169 -2.93 10.11 -8.26
CA LEU A 169 -3.69 8.86 -8.18
C LEU A 169 -4.57 8.72 -9.42
N GLU A 170 -4.45 7.61 -10.11
CA GLU A 170 -5.35 7.24 -11.19
C GLU A 170 -6.51 6.42 -10.68
N VAL A 171 -7.66 6.55 -11.35
CA VAL A 171 -8.88 5.85 -11.03
C VAL A 171 -9.44 5.22 -12.30
N LEU A 172 -9.68 3.91 -12.24
CA LEU A 172 -10.41 3.15 -13.25
C LEU A 172 -11.84 2.93 -12.74
N ALA A 173 -12.80 3.49 -13.48
CA ALA A 173 -14.21 3.46 -13.12
C ALA A 173 -14.84 2.08 -13.36
N SER A 174 -15.79 1.69 -12.52
CA SER A 174 -16.66 0.54 -12.80
C SER A 174 -17.67 0.88 -13.89
N GLU A 175 -18.28 -0.14 -14.47
CA GLU A 175 -19.51 0.05 -15.25
C GLU A 175 -20.62 0.59 -14.35
N GLN A 176 -21.44 1.50 -14.88
CA GLN A 176 -22.54 2.16 -14.16
C GLN A 176 -23.90 1.96 -14.85
N ASP A 177 -23.93 1.41 -16.07
CA ASP A 177 -25.19 1.15 -16.78
C ASP A 177 -25.97 -0.03 -16.17
N PRO A 178 -27.13 0.21 -15.53
CA PRO A 178 -27.97 -0.85 -14.96
C PRO A 178 -28.55 -1.81 -16.01
N ALA A 179 -28.56 -1.42 -17.29
CA ALA A 179 -29.03 -2.27 -18.38
C ALA A 179 -28.04 -3.38 -18.74
N ILE A 180 -26.78 -3.27 -18.29
CA ILE A 180 -25.76 -4.29 -18.48
C ILE A 180 -25.96 -5.36 -17.42
N SER A 181 -26.54 -6.49 -17.83
CA SER A 181 -27.00 -7.57 -16.94
C SER A 181 -25.88 -8.41 -16.32
N GLU A 182 -24.63 -8.31 -16.79
CA GLU A 182 -23.52 -9.10 -16.26
C GLU A 182 -22.78 -8.31 -15.18
N ALA A 183 -22.85 -8.79 -13.93
CA ALA A 183 -22.09 -8.23 -12.83
C ALA A 183 -20.58 -8.41 -13.05
N PHE A 184 -19.77 -7.45 -12.60
CA PHE A 184 -18.31 -7.55 -12.65
C PHE A 184 -17.83 -8.87 -12.00
N SER A 185 -17.17 -9.72 -12.79
CA SER A 185 -16.85 -11.10 -12.42
C SER A 185 -15.45 -11.26 -11.84
N GLU A 186 -15.14 -12.45 -11.29
CA GLU A 186 -13.77 -12.81 -10.92
C GLU A 186 -12.82 -12.78 -12.13
N ASP A 187 -13.27 -13.28 -13.28
CA ASP A 187 -12.46 -13.33 -14.50
C ASP A 187 -12.18 -11.92 -15.04
N ASP A 188 -13.18 -11.04 -15.01
CA ASP A 188 -12.99 -9.62 -15.37
C ASP A 188 -11.94 -8.96 -14.47
N TYR A 189 -12.02 -9.20 -13.15
CA TYR A 189 -11.05 -8.66 -12.21
C TYR A 189 -9.63 -9.18 -12.49
N ARG A 190 -9.47 -10.48 -12.77
CA ARG A 190 -8.16 -11.06 -13.11
C ARG A 190 -7.57 -10.41 -14.35
N ARG A 191 -8.35 -10.25 -15.41
CA ARG A 191 -7.91 -9.59 -16.67
C ARG A 191 -7.51 -8.14 -16.45
N VAL A 192 -8.26 -7.39 -15.63
CA VAL A 192 -7.89 -6.02 -15.24
C VAL A 192 -6.55 -6.02 -14.51
N ILE A 193 -6.37 -6.89 -13.52
CA ILE A 193 -5.09 -6.98 -12.78
C ILE A 193 -3.95 -7.40 -13.71
N ASP A 194 -4.19 -8.29 -14.68
CA ASP A 194 -3.18 -8.73 -15.63
C ASP A 194 -2.63 -7.60 -16.49
N ILE A 195 -3.50 -6.66 -16.88
CA ILE A 195 -3.13 -5.42 -17.56
C ILE A 195 -2.40 -4.47 -16.60
N LEU A 196 -2.98 -4.20 -15.43
CA LEU A 196 -2.51 -3.14 -14.54
C LEU A 196 -1.17 -3.47 -13.85
N GLN A 197 -0.91 -4.72 -13.51
CA GLN A 197 0.33 -5.14 -12.82
C GLN A 197 1.61 -4.81 -13.62
N VAL A 198 1.50 -4.64 -14.94
CA VAL A 198 2.62 -4.29 -15.82
C VAL A 198 2.99 -2.80 -15.69
N TYR A 199 2.03 -1.94 -15.34
CA TYR A 199 2.19 -0.49 -15.44
C TYR A 199 2.09 0.26 -14.10
N TYR A 200 1.54 -0.36 -13.05
CA TYR A 200 1.33 0.27 -11.75
C TYR A 200 2.05 -0.50 -10.64
N ASN A 201 2.71 0.22 -9.74
CA ASN A 201 3.40 -0.36 -8.59
C ASN A 201 2.43 -0.64 -7.43
N ILE A 202 1.37 0.15 -7.30
CA ILE A 202 0.34 -0.03 -6.26
C ILE A 202 -1.03 -0.02 -6.93
N ILE A 203 -1.80 -1.08 -6.68
CA ILE A 203 -3.17 -1.25 -7.16
C ILE A 203 -4.09 -1.32 -5.95
N LEU A 204 -4.99 -0.35 -5.83
CA LEU A 204 -6.01 -0.30 -4.77
C LEU A 204 -7.35 -0.77 -5.35
N THR A 205 -8.02 -1.72 -4.69
CA THR A 205 -9.31 -2.24 -5.15
C THR A 205 -10.40 -1.81 -4.18
N ASP A 206 -11.26 -0.87 -4.60
CA ASP A 206 -12.43 -0.44 -3.85
C ASP A 206 -13.56 -1.46 -4.04
N CYS A 207 -13.72 -2.39 -3.08
CA CYS A 207 -14.69 -3.47 -3.24
C CYS A 207 -16.12 -3.00 -2.96
N GLY A 208 -17.13 -3.67 -3.50
CA GLY A 208 -18.53 -3.44 -3.11
C GLY A 208 -18.83 -3.73 -1.63
N THR A 209 -20.06 -3.44 -1.21
CA THR A 209 -20.54 -3.73 0.15
C THR A 209 -21.00 -5.18 0.23
N GLY A 210 -20.07 -6.12 0.34
CA GLY A 210 -20.38 -7.54 0.47
C GLY A 210 -19.19 -8.43 0.13
N ILE A 211 -18.94 -9.42 0.99
CA ILE A 211 -17.85 -10.40 0.81
C ILE A 211 -18.30 -11.57 -0.09
N MET A 212 -19.60 -11.67 -0.39
CA MET A 212 -20.21 -12.79 -1.12
C MET A 212 -20.42 -12.50 -2.62
N HIS A 213 -19.81 -11.45 -3.16
CA HIS A 213 -19.93 -11.05 -4.56
C HIS A 213 -18.97 -11.85 -5.46
N SER A 214 -19.34 -12.07 -6.72
CA SER A 214 -18.59 -12.89 -7.69
C SER A 214 -17.13 -12.47 -7.87
N ALA A 215 -16.83 -11.17 -7.87
CA ALA A 215 -15.45 -10.67 -7.98
C ALA A 215 -14.60 -10.87 -6.70
N MET A 216 -15.23 -11.04 -5.52
CA MET A 216 -14.51 -11.02 -4.24
C MET A 216 -13.49 -12.16 -4.11
N ASN A 217 -13.80 -13.33 -4.66
CA ASN A 217 -12.88 -14.46 -4.65
C ASN A 217 -11.57 -14.12 -5.41
N GLY A 218 -11.68 -13.53 -6.60
CA GLY A 218 -10.54 -13.02 -7.36
C GLY A 218 -9.76 -11.95 -6.59
N VAL A 219 -10.47 -11.00 -5.98
CA VAL A 219 -9.87 -9.93 -5.16
C VAL A 219 -9.06 -10.50 -4.00
N LEU A 220 -9.64 -11.40 -3.21
CA LEU A 220 -8.98 -11.97 -2.04
C LEU A 220 -7.80 -12.88 -2.43
N GLN A 221 -7.88 -13.63 -3.53
CA GLN A 221 -6.77 -14.47 -3.99
C GLN A 221 -5.58 -13.65 -4.52
N LEU A 222 -5.85 -12.49 -5.10
CA LEU A 222 -4.81 -11.64 -5.69
C LEU A 222 -4.28 -10.58 -4.72
N ALA A 223 -5.00 -10.21 -3.66
CA ALA A 223 -4.56 -9.18 -2.73
C ALA A 223 -3.27 -9.56 -1.97
N ASN A 224 -2.39 -8.59 -1.74
CA ASN A 224 -1.26 -8.74 -0.83
C ASN A 224 -1.66 -8.37 0.61
N SER A 225 -2.54 -7.38 0.75
CA SER A 225 -3.06 -6.94 2.05
C SER A 225 -4.47 -6.40 1.94
N LEU A 226 -5.11 -6.26 3.11
CA LEU A 226 -6.46 -5.72 3.23
C LEU A 226 -6.46 -4.44 4.05
N VAL A 227 -7.34 -3.52 3.69
CA VAL A 227 -7.75 -2.41 4.54
C VAL A 227 -9.23 -2.61 4.87
N LEU A 228 -9.53 -2.91 6.13
CA LEU A 228 -10.89 -3.13 6.59
C LEU A 228 -11.44 -1.84 7.20
N VAL A 229 -12.41 -1.22 6.54
CA VAL A 229 -12.98 0.06 6.96
C VAL A 229 -14.25 -0.17 7.79
N SER A 230 -14.29 0.46 8.96
CA SER A 230 -15.40 0.38 9.89
C SER A 230 -15.82 1.74 10.43
N SER A 231 -17.10 1.87 10.77
CA SER A 231 -17.64 3.03 11.48
C SER A 231 -17.23 2.97 12.96
N PRO A 232 -17.27 4.11 13.69
CA PRO A 232 -16.97 4.16 15.11
C PRO A 232 -18.25 3.78 15.88
N ALA A 233 -18.76 2.59 15.61
CA ALA A 233 -20.04 2.08 16.09
C ALA A 233 -19.90 0.62 16.55
N ILE A 234 -20.66 0.19 17.56
CA ILE A 234 -20.58 -1.19 18.08
C ILE A 234 -20.96 -2.22 17.00
N ASP A 235 -21.97 -1.91 16.18
CA ASP A 235 -22.37 -2.75 15.05
C ASP A 235 -21.27 -2.80 13.98
N GLY A 236 -20.62 -1.68 13.68
CA GLY A 236 -19.42 -1.61 12.83
C GLY A 236 -18.27 -2.44 13.37
N ALA A 237 -18.02 -2.38 14.67
CA ALA A 237 -16.99 -3.15 15.36
C ALA A 237 -17.21 -4.66 15.21
N ARG A 238 -18.43 -5.12 15.54
CA ARG A 238 -18.85 -6.52 15.41
C ARG A 238 -18.76 -7.00 13.97
N SER A 239 -19.19 -6.18 13.02
CA SER A 239 -19.17 -6.49 11.59
C SER A 239 -17.75 -6.68 11.06
N ALA A 240 -16.82 -5.81 11.46
CA ALA A 240 -15.42 -5.94 11.09
C ALA A 240 -14.77 -7.17 11.76
N ALA A 241 -15.05 -7.44 13.04
CA ALA A 241 -14.58 -8.66 13.70
C ALA A 241 -15.08 -9.93 12.98
N ALA A 242 -16.37 -10.00 12.66
CA ALA A 242 -16.94 -11.13 11.92
C ALA A 242 -16.33 -11.29 10.52
N THR A 243 -15.94 -10.19 9.86
CA THR A 243 -15.22 -10.22 8.58
C THR A 243 -13.84 -10.86 8.74
N LEU A 244 -13.10 -10.50 9.79
CA LEU A 244 -11.79 -11.11 10.08
C LEU A 244 -11.93 -12.60 10.40
N ASP A 245 -12.92 -12.97 11.20
CA ASP A 245 -13.21 -14.37 11.51
C ASP A 245 -13.56 -15.15 10.24
N TRP A 246 -14.42 -14.59 9.38
CA TRP A 246 -14.77 -15.22 8.10
C TRP A 246 -13.52 -15.44 7.24
N LEU A 247 -12.65 -14.44 7.10
CA LEU A 247 -11.41 -14.57 6.33
C LEU A 247 -10.52 -15.68 6.88
N GLN A 248 -10.38 -15.80 8.21
CA GLN A 248 -9.60 -16.89 8.82
C GLN A 248 -10.19 -18.26 8.50
N HIS A 249 -11.51 -18.44 8.66
CA HIS A 249 -12.18 -19.72 8.43
C HIS A 249 -12.20 -20.15 6.96
N HIS A 250 -12.06 -19.22 6.01
CA HIS A 250 -12.11 -19.49 4.57
C HIS A 250 -10.74 -19.49 3.90
N GLY A 251 -9.65 -19.65 4.67
CA GLY A 251 -8.29 -19.82 4.12
C GLY A 251 -7.51 -18.52 3.86
N TYR A 252 -8.10 -17.37 4.17
CA TYR A 252 -7.47 -16.04 4.01
C TYR A 252 -6.79 -15.54 5.30
N GLY A 253 -6.44 -16.44 6.22
CA GLY A 253 -5.75 -16.08 7.48
C GLY A 253 -4.43 -15.33 7.26
N HIS A 254 -3.74 -15.59 6.15
CA HIS A 254 -2.53 -14.88 5.75
C HIS A 254 -2.76 -13.40 5.37
N LEU A 255 -3.97 -13.04 4.96
CA LEU A 255 -4.37 -11.64 4.75
C LEU A 255 -4.71 -10.98 6.07
N VAL A 256 -5.35 -11.70 7.00
CA VAL A 256 -5.74 -11.17 8.33
C VAL A 256 -4.52 -10.70 9.12
N SER A 257 -3.41 -11.44 9.07
CA SER A 257 -2.14 -11.02 9.68
C SER A 257 -1.52 -9.77 9.04
N ARG A 258 -2.05 -9.35 7.89
CA ARG A 258 -1.61 -8.17 7.12
C ARG A 258 -2.67 -7.06 7.03
N THR A 259 -3.83 -7.27 7.64
CA THR A 259 -4.93 -6.32 7.58
C THR A 259 -4.66 -5.11 8.47
N VAL A 260 -4.86 -3.92 7.92
CA VAL A 260 -5.01 -2.70 8.72
C VAL A 260 -6.49 -2.38 8.86
N VAL A 261 -6.98 -2.27 10.09
CA VAL A 261 -8.36 -1.83 10.34
C VAL A 261 -8.38 -0.31 10.39
N VAL A 262 -9.21 0.31 9.56
CA VAL A 262 -9.45 1.76 9.58
C VAL A 262 -10.78 2.05 10.25
N ILE A 263 -10.75 2.85 11.30
CA ILE A 263 -11.96 3.38 11.93
C ILE A 263 -12.18 4.80 11.40
N SER A 264 -13.17 4.97 10.54
CA SER A 264 -13.52 6.27 9.96
C SER A 264 -14.41 7.03 10.94
N ALA A 265 -13.84 7.99 11.66
CA ALA A 265 -14.56 8.72 12.69
C ALA A 265 -15.74 9.52 12.12
N ALA A 266 -16.84 9.52 12.85
CA ALA A 266 -18.01 10.34 12.55
C ALA A 266 -17.82 11.75 13.11
N ARG A 267 -18.75 12.65 12.76
CA ARG A 267 -18.72 14.05 13.24
C ARG A 267 -18.60 14.07 14.79
N PRO A 268 -17.74 14.92 15.39
CA PRO A 268 -17.62 14.99 16.84
C PRO A 268 -18.99 15.13 17.53
N GLY A 269 -19.22 14.33 18.58
CA GLY A 269 -20.49 14.29 19.31
C GLY A 269 -21.56 13.35 18.74
N SER A 270 -21.33 12.71 17.58
CA SER A 270 -22.28 11.75 16.99
C SER A 270 -22.15 10.31 17.50
N SER A 271 -21.08 9.98 18.21
CA SER A 271 -20.86 8.67 18.83
C SER A 271 -20.45 8.82 20.29
N THR A 272 -21.08 8.06 21.18
CA THR A 272 -20.71 7.96 22.61
C THR A 272 -19.62 6.91 22.86
N ILE A 273 -19.07 6.31 21.80
CA ILE A 273 -18.11 5.20 21.89
C ILE A 273 -16.72 5.72 22.22
N ASP A 274 -16.08 5.07 23.18
CA ASP A 274 -14.67 5.31 23.47
C ASP A 274 -13.81 4.72 22.35
N MET A 275 -13.23 5.62 21.56
CA MET A 275 -12.37 5.26 20.44
C MET A 275 -11.11 4.51 20.88
N THR A 276 -10.64 4.72 22.11
CA THR A 276 -9.46 4.05 22.67
C THR A 276 -9.78 2.58 22.93
N GLU A 277 -10.90 2.32 23.60
CA GLU A 277 -11.35 0.96 23.88
C GLU A 277 -11.66 0.20 22.59
N LEU A 278 -12.35 0.83 21.64
CA LEU A 278 -12.64 0.25 20.33
C LEU A 278 -11.34 -0.09 19.56
N THR A 279 -10.35 0.80 19.59
CA THR A 279 -9.04 0.56 18.97
C THR A 279 -8.34 -0.64 19.62
N ASN A 280 -8.30 -0.70 20.95
CA ASN A 280 -7.70 -1.81 21.68
C ASN A 280 -8.39 -3.14 21.37
N HIS A 281 -9.71 -3.15 21.22
CA HIS A 281 -10.46 -4.35 20.84
C HIS A 281 -10.03 -4.94 19.49
N PHE A 282 -9.75 -4.08 18.51
CA PHE A 282 -9.29 -4.51 17.18
C PHE A 282 -7.82 -4.93 17.18
N LEU A 283 -6.96 -4.26 17.93
CA LEU A 283 -5.53 -4.62 18.03
C LEU A 283 -5.29 -6.04 18.54
N LEU A 284 -6.27 -6.63 19.25
CA LEU A 284 -6.22 -8.05 19.65
C LEU A 284 -6.39 -9.04 18.48
N ARG A 285 -6.88 -8.59 17.32
CA ARG A 285 -7.28 -9.45 16.19
C ARG A 285 -6.63 -9.10 14.85
N CYS A 286 -5.99 -7.94 14.73
CA CYS A 286 -5.38 -7.48 13.48
C CYS A 286 -4.01 -6.87 13.72
N ARG A 287 -3.24 -6.70 12.63
CA ARG A 287 -1.87 -6.18 12.66
C ARG A 287 -1.80 -4.76 13.19
N ALA A 288 -2.70 -3.91 12.74
CA ALA A 288 -2.69 -2.49 13.04
C ALA A 288 -4.09 -1.89 12.92
N VAL A 289 -4.31 -0.82 13.68
CA VAL A 289 -5.56 -0.05 13.65
C VAL A 289 -5.22 1.41 13.43
N LYS A 290 -5.95 2.06 12.53
CA LYS A 290 -5.83 3.51 12.30
C LYS A 290 -7.17 4.21 12.36
N VAL A 291 -7.26 5.21 13.24
CA VAL A 291 -8.39 6.13 13.26
C VAL A 291 -8.15 7.26 12.26
N VAL A 292 -9.07 7.42 11.32
CA VAL A 292 -9.13 8.59 10.42
C VAL A 292 -10.16 9.56 10.99
N PRO A 293 -9.77 10.78 11.39
CA PRO A 293 -10.70 11.73 11.99
C PRO A 293 -11.74 12.22 10.96
N PHE A 294 -12.87 12.72 11.46
CA PHE A 294 -13.85 13.39 10.61
C PHE A 294 -13.23 14.62 9.94
N ASP A 295 -13.46 14.72 8.64
CA ASP A 295 -13.01 15.83 7.81
C ASP A 295 -14.19 16.33 6.96
N GLU A 296 -14.38 17.65 6.91
CA GLU A 296 -15.49 18.25 6.16
C GLU A 296 -15.31 18.05 4.66
N HIS A 297 -14.09 18.20 4.15
CA HIS A 297 -13.79 18.03 2.73
C HIS A 297 -14.14 16.62 2.25
N LEU A 298 -13.81 15.60 3.06
CA LEU A 298 -14.15 14.21 2.75
C LEU A 298 -15.67 13.93 2.82
N ALA A 299 -16.36 14.61 3.72
CA ALA A 299 -17.79 14.45 3.96
C ALA A 299 -18.67 15.07 2.87
N GLU A 300 -18.15 16.01 2.07
CA GLU A 300 -18.87 16.64 0.95
C GLU A 300 -19.29 15.65 -0.14
N GLY A 301 -18.63 14.50 -0.24
CA GLY A 301 -18.96 13.53 -1.29
C GLY A 301 -18.36 13.88 -2.67
N SER A 302 -17.56 14.95 -2.75
CA SER A 302 -17.03 15.52 -3.98
C SER A 302 -15.59 15.03 -4.28
N VAL A 303 -14.95 15.68 -5.27
CA VAL A 303 -13.55 15.45 -5.63
C VAL A 303 -12.65 15.65 -4.41
N VAL A 304 -11.83 14.64 -4.12
CA VAL A 304 -10.90 14.69 -2.98
C VAL A 304 -9.62 15.41 -3.39
N ASP A 305 -9.23 16.40 -2.59
CA ASP A 305 -7.97 17.13 -2.71
C ASP A 305 -7.26 17.03 -1.36
N LEU A 306 -6.03 16.53 -1.38
CA LEU A 306 -5.24 16.38 -0.16
C LEU A 306 -4.96 17.74 0.49
N ASP A 307 -4.82 18.80 -0.31
CA ASP A 307 -4.49 20.17 0.13
C ASP A 307 -5.60 20.86 0.91
N LEU A 308 -6.83 20.36 0.77
CA LEU A 308 -7.99 20.82 1.53
C LEU A 308 -8.24 20.02 2.81
N LEU A 309 -7.53 18.91 3.01
CA LEU A 309 -7.66 18.10 4.24
C LEU A 309 -7.10 18.84 5.46
N ARG A 310 -7.77 18.66 6.59
CA ARG A 310 -7.25 19.12 7.87
C ARG A 310 -5.92 18.43 8.18
N PRO A 311 -4.96 19.11 8.84
CA PRO A 311 -3.66 18.53 9.14
C PRO A 311 -3.72 17.18 9.88
N ALA A 312 -4.69 17.00 10.78
CA ALA A 312 -4.90 15.74 11.50
C ALA A 312 -5.33 14.59 10.57
N THR A 313 -6.21 14.87 9.59
CA THR A 313 -6.69 13.90 8.60
C THR A 313 -5.57 13.52 7.64
N ARG A 314 -4.84 14.51 7.12
CA ARG A 314 -3.67 14.27 6.27
C ARG A 314 -2.63 13.41 6.98
N LYS A 315 -2.30 13.77 8.23
CA LYS A 315 -1.37 12.99 9.05
C LYS A 315 -1.89 11.56 9.26
N ALA A 316 -3.20 11.38 9.46
CA ALA A 316 -3.79 10.06 9.62
C ALA A 316 -3.61 9.18 8.36
N PHE A 317 -3.75 9.75 7.16
CA PHE A 317 -3.47 9.00 5.92
C PHE A 317 -1.99 8.72 5.70
N VAL A 318 -1.08 9.62 6.08
CA VAL A 318 0.37 9.35 6.05
C VAL A 318 0.72 8.19 6.98
N GLU A 319 0.18 8.19 8.20
CA GLU A 319 0.39 7.08 9.14
C GLU A 319 -0.24 5.77 8.65
N LEU A 320 -1.43 5.82 8.02
CA LEU A 320 -2.05 4.66 7.38
C LEU A 320 -1.17 4.10 6.24
N ALA A 321 -0.66 4.99 5.37
CA ALA A 321 0.23 4.62 4.28
C ALA A 321 1.50 3.93 4.80
N ALA A 322 2.09 4.45 5.89
CA ALA A 322 3.24 3.81 6.52
C ALA A 322 2.89 2.43 7.10
N MET A 323 1.73 2.26 7.76
CA MET A 323 1.29 0.96 8.29
C MET A 323 1.03 -0.09 7.21
N VAL A 324 0.60 0.33 6.02
CA VAL A 324 0.45 -0.56 4.86
C VAL A 324 1.81 -0.86 4.23
N ALA A 325 2.66 0.17 4.08
CA ALA A 325 3.98 0.07 3.45
C ALA A 325 4.97 -0.83 4.22
N ASP A 326 4.81 -0.98 5.54
CA ASP A 326 5.62 -1.89 6.35
C ASP A 326 5.58 -3.35 5.83
N ASP A 327 4.57 -3.73 5.03
CA ASP A 327 4.47 -5.05 4.42
C ASP A 327 5.16 -5.18 3.04
N PHE A 328 5.54 -4.06 2.39
CA PHE A 328 6.14 -4.07 1.05
C PHE A 328 7.39 -4.96 0.93
N PRO A 329 8.33 -4.96 1.91
CA PRO A 329 9.50 -5.82 1.81
C PRO A 329 9.17 -7.32 1.80
N GLU A 330 8.06 -7.71 2.45
CA GLU A 330 7.65 -9.11 2.57
C GLU A 330 6.83 -9.61 1.37
N SER A 331 6.41 -8.72 0.47
CA SER A 331 5.56 -9.07 -0.68
C SER A 331 6.34 -9.66 -1.87
N ALA A 332 7.67 -9.52 -1.87
CA ALA A 332 8.54 -10.04 -2.92
C ALA A 332 8.33 -11.56 -3.11
N GLY A 333 7.81 -11.95 -4.28
CA GLY A 333 7.68 -13.36 -4.70
C GLY A 333 6.28 -13.98 -4.57
N ARG A 334 5.27 -13.29 -4.01
CA ARG A 334 3.92 -13.89 -3.85
C ARG A 334 3.07 -13.89 -5.12
N HIS A 335 3.22 -12.85 -5.93
CA HIS A 335 2.56 -12.72 -7.25
C HIS A 335 3.57 -12.32 -8.33
N ALA A 336 4.87 -12.45 -8.03
CA ALA A 336 5.92 -12.25 -9.03
C ALA A 336 5.63 -13.19 -10.19
N VAL A 337 5.41 -12.59 -11.37
CA VAL A 337 4.96 -13.22 -12.60
C VAL A 337 5.58 -14.61 -12.75
N ALA A 338 4.73 -15.64 -12.74
CA ALA A 338 5.14 -16.98 -13.09
C ALA A 338 5.83 -16.93 -14.46
N GLU A 339 7.10 -17.34 -14.46
CA GLU A 339 8.01 -17.50 -15.61
C GLU A 339 7.46 -16.98 -16.96
N TRP A 340 7.95 -15.81 -17.40
CA TRP A 340 7.94 -15.50 -18.83
C TRP A 340 8.78 -16.59 -19.53
N ARG A 341 8.11 -17.52 -20.22
CA ARG A 341 8.70 -18.42 -21.21
C ARG A 341 8.37 -17.93 -22.62
#